data_AF-A0A3N4M9G4-F1
#
_entry.id   AF-A0A3N4M9G4-F1
#
_cell.length_a   1.000
_cell.length_b   1.000
_cell.length_c   1.000
_cell.angle_alpha   90.00
_cell.angle_beta   90.00
_cell.angle_gamma   90.00
#
_symmetry.space_group_name_H-M   'P 1'
#
loop_
_entity.id
_entity.type
_entity.pdbx_description
1 polymer ?
#
loop_
_entity_poly.entity_id
_entity_poly.type
_entity_poly.pdbx_seq_one_letter_code
_entity_poly.pdbx_strand_id
1 'polypeptide(L)'
;NLTDSYMFKWGNEMSREGGKSAQIGSFMDPSLGTNSIILTILSGIYADYSLVPLDRTDEDAYLNAKLSISIARKIGAAIWLIPEDICPVRSRLIVTFVGSLMATYEQPLQ
;
A
#
# COMPACT_ATOMS: atom_id res chain seq x y z
N ASN A 1 15.53 -6.56 10.47
CA ASN A 1 15.43 -7.90 9.85
C ASN A 1 15.62 -7.77 8.35
N LEU A 2 16.28 -8.74 7.73
CA LEU A 2 16.58 -8.75 6.28
C LEU A 2 15.30 -8.64 5.43
N THR A 3 14.18 -9.14 5.96
CA THR A 3 12.85 -9.17 5.33
C THR A 3 12.21 -7.79 5.23
N ASP A 4 12.19 -6.98 6.30
CA ASP A 4 11.55 -5.65 6.28
C ASP A 4 12.27 -4.71 5.31
N SER A 5 13.61 -4.74 5.30
CA SER A 5 14.43 -3.94 4.39
C SER A 5 14.18 -4.29 2.92
N TYR A 6 13.90 -5.57 2.63
CA TYR A 6 13.55 -6.02 1.29
C TYR A 6 12.17 -5.49 0.88
N MET A 7 11.17 -5.58 1.77
CA MET A 7 9.83 -5.04 1.51
C MET A 7 9.84 -3.52 1.33
N PHE A 8 10.64 -2.78 2.10
CA PHE A 8 10.81 -1.34 1.92
C PHE A 8 11.40 -1.02 0.55
N LYS A 9 12.45 -1.75 0.15
CA LYS A 9 13.08 -1.54 -1.15
C LYS A 9 12.07 -1.78 -2.29
N TRP A 10 11.36 -2.90 -2.25
CA TRP A 10 10.34 -3.22 -3.26
C TRP A 10 9.21 -2.19 -3.29
N GLY A 11 8.67 -1.81 -2.12
CA GLY A 11 7.60 -0.79 -2.05
C GLY A 11 8.05 0.56 -2.60
N ASN A 12 9.29 0.96 -2.32
CA ASN A 12 9.85 2.21 -2.84
C ASN A 12 10.09 2.15 -4.36
N GLU A 13 10.45 0.98 -4.90
CA GLU A 13 10.56 0.75 -6.35
C GLU A 13 9.20 0.88 -7.03
N MET A 14 8.18 0.17 -6.52
CA MET A 14 6.81 0.26 -7.06
C MET A 14 6.22 1.67 -6.94
N SER A 15 6.45 2.36 -5.82
CA SER A 15 6.03 3.76 -5.67
C SER A 15 6.65 4.67 -6.74
N ARG A 16 7.94 4.45 -7.04
CA ARG A 16 8.66 5.21 -8.07
C ARG A 16 8.10 4.93 -9.46
N GLU A 17 7.75 3.68 -9.78
CA GLU A 17 7.06 3.31 -11.01
C GLU A 17 5.67 3.96 -11.13
N GLY A 18 4.95 4.05 -10.00
CA GLY A 18 3.67 4.77 -9.89
C GLY A 18 3.79 6.30 -9.94
N GLY A 19 4.99 6.85 -10.18
CA GLY A 19 5.20 8.27 -10.44
C GLY A 19 5.32 9.18 -9.21
N LYS A 20 5.39 8.64 -7.98
CA LYS A 20 5.71 9.45 -6.78
C LYS A 20 6.93 8.93 -6.03
N SER A 21 7.71 9.85 -5.47
CA SER A 21 8.92 9.57 -4.71
C SER A 21 8.66 9.30 -3.22
N ALA A 22 7.55 8.66 -2.88
CA ALA A 22 7.25 8.33 -1.50
C ALA A 22 8.16 7.18 -1.02
N GLN A 23 8.77 7.31 0.15
CA GLN A 23 9.71 6.33 0.69
C GLN A 23 9.21 5.78 2.03
N ILE A 24 9.10 4.45 2.13
CA ILE A 24 8.88 3.74 3.38
C ILE A 24 10.25 3.46 4.01
N GLY A 25 10.46 3.99 5.22
CA GLY A 25 11.60 3.65 6.07
C GLY A 25 11.24 2.73 7.24
N SER A 26 9.95 2.62 7.58
CA SER A 26 9.46 1.84 8.72
C SER A 26 7.97 1.51 8.56
N PHE A 27 7.55 0.30 8.93
CA PHE A 27 6.13 -0.08 9.03
C PHE A 27 5.41 0.52 10.25
N MET A 28 6.12 1.29 11.07
CA MET A 28 5.59 2.04 12.21
C MET A 28 5.48 3.55 11.90
N ASP A 29 5.74 3.96 10.65
CA ASP A 29 5.65 5.36 10.25
C ASP A 29 4.17 5.82 10.27
N PRO A 30 3.82 6.87 11.04
CA PRO A 30 2.46 7.40 11.10
C PRO A 30 1.90 7.82 9.74
N SER A 31 2.74 8.21 8.79
CA SER A 31 2.31 8.58 7.43
C SER A 31 1.70 7.42 6.65
N LEU A 32 1.92 6.17 7.07
CA LEU A 32 1.23 5.01 6.51
C LEU A 32 -0.28 5.06 6.75
N GLY A 33 -0.73 5.74 7.80
CA GLY A 33 -2.13 5.88 8.15
C GLY A 33 -2.94 6.63 7.09
N THR A 34 -2.31 7.56 6.34
CA THR A 34 -2.97 8.30 5.25
C THR A 34 -3.25 7.45 4.01
N ASN A 35 -2.65 6.26 3.94
CA ASN A 35 -2.74 5.32 2.82
C ASN A 35 -2.22 5.85 1.47
N SER A 36 -1.66 7.06 1.42
CA SER A 36 -1.18 7.67 0.18
C SER A 36 -0.01 6.91 -0.44
N ILE A 37 0.90 6.40 0.40
CA ILE A 37 2.04 5.60 -0.08
C ILE A 37 1.60 4.22 -0.56
N ILE A 38 0.60 3.63 0.09
CA ILE A 38 0.02 2.33 -0.29
C ILE A 38 -0.67 2.46 -1.65
N LEU A 39 -1.46 3.52 -1.87
CA LEU A 39 -2.05 3.83 -3.17
C LEU A 39 -0.99 4.03 -4.25
N THR A 40 0.13 4.67 -3.92
CA THR A 40 1.21 4.88 -4.89
C THR A 40 1.89 3.56 -5.28
N ILE A 41 2.12 2.66 -4.31
CA ILE A 41 2.63 1.30 -4.58
C ILE A 41 1.67 0.56 -5.51
N LEU A 42 0.36 0.63 -5.24
CA LEU A 42 -0.66 0.01 -6.09
C LEU A 42 -0.70 0.60 -7.51
N SER A 43 -0.49 1.91 -7.66
CA SER A 43 -0.39 2.56 -8.97
C SER A 43 0.82 2.09 -9.77
N GLY A 44 1.93 1.71 -9.12
CA GLY A 44 3.06 1.06 -9.80
C GLY A 44 2.75 -0.35 -10.29
N ILE A 45 1.96 -1.11 -9.51
CA ILE A 45 1.58 -2.49 -9.83
C ILE A 45 0.53 -2.58 -10.92
N TYR A 46 -0.50 -1.74 -10.86
CA TYR A 46 -1.66 -1.77 -11.75
C TYR A 46 -1.88 -0.35 -12.29
N ALA A 47 -1.20 -0.09 -13.40
CA ALA A 47 -0.81 1.19 -13.98
C ALA A 47 -1.93 2.15 -14.44
N ASP A 48 -2.97 2.41 -13.63
CA ASP A 48 -3.88 3.53 -13.89
C ASP A 48 -4.76 3.91 -12.68
N TYR A 49 -4.19 4.62 -11.70
CA TYR A 49 -5.00 5.35 -10.72
C TYR A 49 -4.40 6.73 -10.46
N SER A 50 -4.79 7.68 -11.31
CA SER A 50 -4.58 9.14 -11.12
C SER A 50 -5.37 9.72 -9.93
N LEU A 51 -6.24 8.91 -9.32
CA LEU A 51 -7.06 9.28 -8.16
C LEU A 51 -6.35 8.86 -6.87
N VAL A 52 -5.36 9.65 -6.44
CA VAL A 52 -4.98 9.67 -5.01
C VAL A 52 -5.72 10.85 -4.39
N PRO A 53 -6.79 10.63 -3.61
CA PRO A 53 -7.44 11.68 -2.86
C PRO A 53 -6.44 12.45 -1.99
N LEU A 54 -6.69 13.74 -1.81
CA LEU A 54 -5.89 14.63 -0.98
C LEU A 54 -5.87 14.07 0.45
N ASP A 55 -4.69 13.93 1.05
CA ASP A 55 -4.43 13.36 2.37
C ASP A 55 -4.62 14.37 3.52
N ARG A 56 -5.65 15.22 3.41
CA ARG A 56 -5.80 16.40 4.27
C ARG A 56 -6.56 16.14 5.56
N THR A 57 -7.37 15.09 5.61
CA THR A 57 -8.23 14.76 6.75
C THR A 57 -8.22 13.26 7.08
N ASP A 58 -8.66 12.91 8.30
CA ASP A 58 -8.84 11.52 8.71
C ASP A 58 -9.90 10.79 7.86
N GLU A 59 -10.89 11.53 7.35
CA GLU A 59 -11.89 10.99 6.41
C GLU A 59 -11.24 10.64 5.07
N ASP A 60 -10.33 11.47 4.57
CA ASP A 60 -9.56 11.18 3.36
C ASP A 60 -8.66 9.95 3.54
N ALA A 61 -7.98 9.84 4.68
CA ALA A 61 -7.17 8.67 5.03
C ALA A 61 -8.00 7.37 5.02
N TYR A 62 -9.22 7.44 5.54
CA TYR A 62 -10.16 6.32 5.57
C TYR A 62 -10.66 5.95 4.16
N LEU A 63 -10.98 6.93 3.32
CA LEU A 63 -11.36 6.71 1.92
C LEU A 63 -10.19 6.14 1.10
N ASN A 64 -8.97 6.62 1.33
CA ASN A 64 -7.75 6.10 0.72
C ASN A 64 -7.50 4.64 1.09
N ALA A 65 -7.74 4.27 2.35
CA ALA A 65 -7.64 2.89 2.81
C ALA A 65 -8.67 1.98 2.13
N LYS A 66 -9.92 2.43 2.01
CA LYS A 66 -10.99 1.71 1.28
C LYS A 66 -10.63 1.49 -0.18
N LEU A 67 -10.11 2.53 -0.84
CA LEU A 67 -9.67 2.46 -2.22
C LEU A 67 -8.50 1.47 -2.38
N SER A 68 -7.48 1.57 -1.52
CA SER A 68 -6.33 0.67 -1.53
C SER A 68 -6.72 -0.79 -1.41
N ILE A 69 -7.59 -1.12 -0.44
CA ILE A 69 -8.10 -2.48 -0.23
C ILE A 69 -8.90 -2.96 -1.45
N SER A 70 -9.71 -2.09 -2.04
CA SER A 70 -10.54 -2.44 -3.20
C SER A 70 -9.69 -2.75 -4.43
N ILE A 71 -8.67 -1.93 -4.71
CA ILE A 71 -7.73 -2.15 -5.82
C ILE A 71 -6.92 -3.43 -5.58
N ALA A 72 -6.36 -3.61 -4.38
CA ALA A 72 -5.60 -4.80 -4.02
C ALA A 72 -6.41 -6.09 -4.27
N ARG A 73 -7.68 -6.13 -3.87
CA ARG A 73 -8.57 -7.27 -4.14
C ARG A 73 -8.88 -7.42 -5.63
N LYS A 74 -9.08 -6.32 -6.36
CA LYS A 74 -9.35 -6.34 -7.80
C LYS A 74 -8.20 -6.96 -8.60
N ILE A 75 -6.96 -6.76 -8.17
CA ILE A 75 -5.77 -7.36 -8.79
C ILE A 75 -5.47 -8.79 -8.31
N GLY A 76 -6.34 -9.37 -7.46
CA GLY A 76 -6.22 -10.74 -6.99
C GLY A 76 -5.45 -10.92 -5.67
N ALA A 77 -5.11 -9.84 -4.96
CA ALA A 77 -4.43 -9.96 -3.68
C ALA A 77 -5.36 -10.47 -2.57
N ALA A 78 -4.87 -11.43 -1.79
CA ALA A 78 -5.57 -12.00 -0.65
C ALA A 78 -5.53 -11.02 0.55
N ILE A 79 -6.50 -10.10 0.58
CA ILE A 79 -6.62 -9.05 1.60
C ILE A 79 -7.82 -9.28 2.52
N TRP A 80 -7.55 -9.47 3.80
CA TRP A 80 -8.55 -9.66 4.86
C TRP A 80 -8.72 -8.43 5.77
N LEU A 81 -8.06 -7.33 5.42
CA LEU A 81 -8.00 -6.12 6.23
C LEU A 81 -9.17 -5.18 5.95
N ILE A 82 -9.47 -4.35 6.94
CA ILE A 82 -10.41 -3.23 6.86
C ILE A 82 -9.66 -1.89 7.05
N PRO A 83 -10.22 -0.75 6.60
CA PRO A 83 -9.59 0.57 6.78
C PRO A 83 -9.16 0.87 8.22
N GLU A 84 -9.94 0.43 9.20
CA GLU A 84 -9.73 0.59 10.64
C GLU A 84 -8.49 -0.15 11.16
N ASP A 85 -7.95 -1.08 10.38
CA ASP A 85 -6.68 -1.73 10.67
C ASP A 85 -5.48 -0.93 10.16
N ILE A 86 -5.66 -0.13 9.11
CA ILE A 86 -4.57 0.57 8.43
C ILE A 86 -4.42 2.00 8.93
N CYS A 87 -5.51 2.75 9.11
CA CYS A 87 -5.47 4.15 9.55
C CYS A 87 -4.73 4.34 10.89
N PRO A 88 -4.89 3.45 11.90
CA PRO A 88 -4.13 3.53 13.16
C PRO A 88 -2.69 3.00 13.07
N VAL A 89 -2.21 2.64 11.88
CA VAL A 89 -0.87 2.09 11.63
C VAL A 89 -0.58 0.83 12.46
N ARG A 90 -1.44 -0.19 12.32
CA ARG A 90 -1.15 -1.52 12.89
C ARG A 90 -0.05 -2.20 12.09
N SER A 91 1.20 -1.91 12.43
CA SER A 91 2.40 -2.32 11.68
C SER A 91 2.41 -3.79 11.22
N ARG A 92 2.04 -4.74 12.09
CA ARG A 92 1.94 -6.16 11.73
C ARG A 92 0.94 -6.44 10.60
N LEU A 93 -0.18 -5.73 10.59
CA LEU A 93 -1.21 -5.89 9.58
C LEU A 93 -0.80 -5.21 8.27
N ILE A 94 -0.12 -4.07 8.33
CA ILE A 94 0.44 -3.39 7.15
C ILE A 94 1.51 -4.27 6.49
N VAL A 95 2.38 -4.93 7.27
CA VAL A 95 3.34 -5.91 6.74
C VAL A 95 2.60 -7.00 5.98
N THR A 96 1.57 -7.60 6.55
CA THR A 96 0.77 -8.62 5.86
C THR A 96 0.12 -8.07 4.59
N PHE A 97 -0.39 -6.84 4.60
CA PHE A 97 -0.97 -6.19 3.43
C PHE A 97 0.04 -6.07 2.28
N VAL A 98 1.21 -5.48 2.58
CA VAL A 98 2.28 -5.29 1.58
C VAL A 98 2.80 -6.64 1.10
N GLY A 99 2.96 -7.62 1.99
CA GLY A 99 3.36 -8.98 1.63
C GLY A 99 2.38 -9.65 0.67
N SER A 100 1.07 -9.48 0.87
CA SER A 100 0.05 -9.96 -0.08
C SER A 100 0.18 -9.28 -1.45
N LEU A 101 0.47 -7.97 -1.49
CA LEU A 101 0.69 -7.27 -2.77
C LEU A 101 1.93 -7.78 -3.51
N MET A 102 3.03 -7.98 -2.78
CA MET A 102 4.27 -8.54 -3.34
C MET A 102 4.02 -9.92 -3.93
N ALA A 103 3.37 -10.80 -3.17
CA ALA A 103 3.04 -12.14 -3.64
C ALA A 103 2.18 -12.12 -4.91
N THR A 104 1.19 -11.22 -4.98
CA THR A 104 0.34 -11.07 -6.18
C THR A 104 1.11 -10.51 -7.38
N TYR A 105 2.05 -9.58 -7.16
CA TYR A 105 2.88 -9.04 -8.24
C TYR A 105 3.87 -10.08 -8.79
N GLU A 106 4.46 -10.91 -7.91
CA GLU A 106 5.44 -11.93 -8.29
C GLU A 106 4.82 -13.18 -8.93
N GLN A 107 3.52 -13.41 -8.74
CA GLN A 107 2.81 -14.47 -9.46
C GLN A 107 2.46 -13.99 -10.88
N PRO A 108 3.06 -14.60 -11.94
CA PRO A 108 2.59 -14.34 -13.29
C PRO A 108 1.14 -14.79 -13.37
N LEU A 109 0.25 -13.93 -13.86
CA LEU A 109 -1.12 -14.29 -14.21
C LEU A 109 -1.09 -15.60 -15.01
N GLN A 110 -1.52 -16.70 -14.38
CA GLN A 110 -1.79 -17.97 -15.07
C GLN A 110 -3.09 -17.89 -15.84
#